data_AF-L9XBI4-F1
#
_entry.id   AF-L9XBI4-F1
#
_cell.length_a   1.000
_cell.length_b   1.000
_cell.length_c   1.000
_cell.angle_alpha   90.00
_cell.angle_beta   90.00
_cell.angle_gamma   90.00
#
_symmetry.space_group_name_H-M   'P 1'
#
loop_
_entity.id
_entity.type
_entity.pdbx_description
1 polymer ?
#
loop_
_entity_poly.entity_id
_entity_poly.type
_entity_poly.pdbx_seq_one_letter_code
_entity_poly.pdbx_strand_id
1 'polypeptide(L)'
;MRVVSLAGPSDSGKTTLVEKLVPRLAEGGRVATVKSIHHDVEIDTPGADTHRHRTAGAEAVVGVTPELTFDITARGKRDPPDEPDGEYFRTDDPELRALSSTLGRLERRGYDIVVVEGFSAAPLPTILVGDRDPEAVGGEVVGRGSEDLADLVETILGLDPLATRVESSDADES
;
A
#
# COMPACT_ATOMS: atom_id res chain seq x y z
N MET A 1 -12.64 0.19 0.81
CA MET A 1 -11.59 0.38 -0.20
C MET A 1 -11.17 -0.98 -0.78
N ARG A 2 -10.91 -1.13 -2.09
CA ARG A 2 -10.38 -2.38 -2.69
C ARG A 2 -8.86 -2.33 -2.74
N VAL A 3 -8.20 -3.46 -2.51
CA VAL A 3 -6.73 -3.53 -2.48
C VAL A 3 -6.25 -4.75 -3.25
N VAL A 4 -5.29 -4.56 -4.15
CA VAL A 4 -4.60 -5.63 -4.88
C VAL A 4 -3.09 -5.47 -4.73
N SER A 5 -2.37 -6.58 -4.55
CA SER A 5 -0.92 -6.62 -4.52
C SER A 5 -0.35 -7.15 -5.83
N LEU A 6 0.83 -6.65 -6.23
CA LEU A 6 1.64 -7.20 -7.32
C LEU A 6 2.90 -7.80 -6.73
N ALA A 7 3.08 -9.10 -6.96
CA ALA A 7 4.19 -9.88 -6.43
C ALA A 7 4.97 -10.58 -7.55
N GLY A 8 6.30 -10.45 -7.52
CA GLY A 8 7.16 -11.01 -8.56
C GLY A 8 8.63 -10.68 -8.33
N PRO A 9 9.57 -11.37 -8.98
CA PRO A 9 11.00 -11.08 -8.89
C PRO A 9 11.32 -9.62 -9.24
N SER A 10 12.49 -9.12 -8.82
CA SER A 10 12.99 -7.83 -9.31
C SER A 10 13.03 -7.83 -10.85
N ASP A 11 12.74 -6.68 -11.45
CA ASP A 11 12.70 -6.49 -12.92
C ASP A 11 11.70 -7.37 -13.69
N SER A 12 10.71 -7.98 -13.01
CA SER A 12 9.67 -8.78 -13.68
C SER A 12 8.62 -7.98 -14.46
N GLY A 13 8.68 -6.64 -14.43
CA GLY A 13 7.71 -5.76 -15.10
C GLY A 13 6.56 -5.27 -14.21
N LYS A 14 6.65 -5.44 -12.88
CA LYS A 14 5.62 -4.95 -11.93
C LYS A 14 5.31 -3.46 -12.13
N THR A 15 6.33 -2.60 -12.12
CA THR A 15 6.16 -1.15 -12.31
C THR A 15 5.45 -0.85 -13.62
N THR A 16 5.85 -1.50 -14.72
CA THR A 16 5.22 -1.35 -16.04
C THR A 16 3.76 -1.79 -16.04
N LEU A 17 3.40 -2.83 -15.27
CA LEU A 17 2.01 -3.24 -15.12
C LEU A 17 1.21 -2.22 -14.29
N VAL A 18 1.77 -1.68 -13.20
CA VAL A 18 1.13 -0.62 -12.40
C VAL A 18 0.85 0.61 -13.27
N GLU A 19 1.81 1.07 -14.08
CA GLU A 19 1.66 2.21 -14.99
C GLU A 19 0.50 2.03 -15.99
N LYS A 20 0.24 0.80 -16.42
CA LYS A 20 -0.86 0.46 -17.32
C LYS A 20 -2.21 0.33 -16.60
N LEU A 21 -2.21 -0.22 -15.38
CA LEU A 21 -3.42 -0.43 -14.59
C LEU A 21 -3.99 0.88 -14.04
N VAL A 22 -3.14 1.77 -13.50
CA VAL A 22 -3.59 2.98 -12.78
C VAL A 22 -4.55 3.85 -13.61
N PRO A 23 -4.25 4.20 -14.88
CA PRO A 23 -5.17 5.02 -15.68
C PRO A 23 -6.54 4.37 -15.90
N ARG A 24 -6.58 3.03 -16.04
CA ARG A 24 -7.81 2.28 -16.31
C ARG A 24 -8.65 2.10 -15.04
N LEU A 25 -7.99 1.82 -13.91
CA LEU A 25 -8.65 1.75 -12.61
C LEU A 25 -9.21 3.11 -12.17
N ALA A 26 -8.55 4.20 -12.57
CA ALA A 26 -8.99 5.56 -12.27
C ALA A 26 -10.34 5.92 -12.93
N GLU A 27 -10.75 5.18 -13.97
CA GLU A 27 -12.10 5.30 -14.56
C GLU A 27 -13.19 4.78 -13.61
N GLY A 28 -12.83 3.88 -12.67
CA GLY A 28 -13.76 3.26 -11.72
C GLY A 28 -13.74 3.83 -10.29
N GLY A 29 -12.82 4.74 -9.98
CA GLY A 29 -12.71 5.36 -8.66
C GLY A 29 -11.35 6.02 -8.40
N ARG A 30 -11.15 6.55 -7.19
CA ARG A 30 -9.89 7.16 -6.78
C ARG A 30 -8.84 6.10 -6.49
N VAL A 31 -7.74 6.13 -7.24
CA VAL A 31 -6.65 5.16 -7.15
C VAL A 31 -5.47 5.73 -6.36
N ALA A 32 -4.93 4.94 -5.44
CA ALA A 32 -3.63 5.16 -4.81
C ALA A 32 -2.68 3.99 -5.10
N THR A 33 -1.38 4.24 -4.98
CA THR A 33 -0.35 3.21 -5.07
C THR A 33 0.49 3.18 -3.79
N VAL A 34 0.95 1.99 -3.42
CA VAL A 34 1.88 1.78 -2.30
C VAL A 34 3.03 0.93 -2.81
N LYS A 35 4.27 1.35 -2.59
CA LYS A 35 5.46 0.59 -2.99
C LYS A 35 6.30 0.26 -1.77
N SER A 36 6.63 -1.02 -1.60
CA SER A 36 7.64 -1.42 -0.62
C SER A 36 9.03 -1.09 -1.16
N ILE A 37 9.72 -0.16 -0.51
CA ILE A 37 11.12 0.17 -0.80
C ILE A 37 12.01 -0.52 0.25
N HIS A 38 13.07 -1.20 -0.19
CA HIS A 38 13.95 -2.01 0.69
C HIS A 38 15.16 -1.24 1.24
N HIS A 39 15.37 0.00 0.81
CA HIS A 39 16.42 0.89 1.28
C HIS A 39 15.83 2.26 1.64
N ASP A 40 16.49 2.98 2.55
CA ASP A 40 16.10 4.35 2.88
C ASP A 40 16.33 5.26 1.67
N VAL A 41 15.43 6.23 1.46
CA VAL A 41 15.48 7.20 0.36
C VAL A 41 15.46 8.60 0.94
N GLU A 42 16.33 9.46 0.42
CA GLU A 42 16.28 10.90 0.73
C GLU A 42 15.24 11.55 -0.18
N ILE A 43 14.07 11.85 0.39
CA ILE A 43 12.88 12.29 -0.36
C ILE A 43 12.76 13.80 -0.49
N ASP A 44 13.50 14.55 0.32
CA ASP A 44 13.61 15.99 0.22
C ASP A 44 15.06 16.46 0.09
N THR A 45 15.28 17.76 -0.11
CA THR A 45 16.63 18.28 -0.38
C THR A 45 17.37 18.55 0.91
N PRO A 46 18.54 17.94 1.15
CA PRO A 46 19.36 18.23 2.33
C PRO A 46 19.63 19.73 2.49
N GLY A 47 19.31 20.25 3.68
CA GLY A 47 19.48 21.66 4.03
C GLY A 47 18.32 22.59 3.65
N ALA A 48 17.35 22.14 2.86
CA ALA A 48 16.11 22.87 2.62
C ALA A 48 15.18 22.83 3.85
N ASP A 49 14.13 23.65 3.86
CA ASP A 49 13.28 23.83 5.05
C ASP A 49 12.57 22.55 5.47
N THR A 50 12.00 21.77 4.55
CA THR A 50 11.33 20.49 4.90
C THR A 50 12.31 19.48 5.48
N HIS A 51 13.54 19.42 4.94
CA HIS A 51 14.58 18.54 5.46
C HIS A 51 14.99 18.99 6.86
N ARG A 52 15.16 20.29 7.06
CA ARG A 52 15.47 20.86 8.38
C ARG A 52 14.36 20.57 9.39
N HIS A 53 13.09 20.70 9.02
CA HIS A 53 11.97 20.34 9.90
C HIS A 53 12.02 18.86 10.30
N ARG A 54 12.22 17.96 9.32
CA ARG A 54 12.34 16.52 9.53
C ARG A 54 13.50 16.18 10.46
N THR A 55 14.70 16.69 10.18
CA THR A 55 15.90 16.45 11.00
C THR A 55 15.83 17.08 12.39
N ALA A 56 15.00 18.11 12.58
CA ALA A 56 14.72 18.68 13.89
C ALA A 56 13.79 17.82 14.76
N GLY A 57 13.23 16.73 14.21
CA GLY A 57 12.39 15.79 14.94
C GLY A 57 10.89 15.97 14.71
N ALA A 58 10.46 16.68 13.67
CA ALA A 58 9.06 16.70 13.29
C ALA A 58 8.59 15.29 12.90
N GLU A 59 7.55 14.78 13.57
CA GLU A 59 6.99 13.45 13.29
C GLU A 59 6.34 13.37 11.90
N ALA A 60 5.79 14.50 11.45
CA ALA A 60 5.24 14.70 10.12
C ALA A 60 5.73 16.02 9.51
N VAL A 61 6.08 15.99 8.22
CA VAL A 61 6.42 17.17 7.42
C VAL A 61 5.59 17.17 6.15
N VAL A 62 4.75 18.19 5.97
CA VAL A 62 3.90 18.35 4.78
C VAL A 62 4.41 19.52 3.95
N GLY A 63 4.81 19.22 2.71
CA GLY A 63 5.18 20.23 1.72
C GLY A 63 4.05 20.46 0.74
N VAL A 64 3.63 21.71 0.56
CA VAL A 64 2.59 22.10 -0.41
C VAL A 64 3.24 22.98 -1.46
N THR A 65 3.28 22.48 -2.71
CA THR A 65 3.78 23.20 -3.89
C THR A 65 2.59 23.61 -4.78
N PRO A 66 2.79 24.45 -5.81
CA PRO A 66 1.70 24.82 -6.72
C PRO A 66 1.00 23.66 -7.41
N GLU A 67 1.70 22.54 -7.67
CA GLU A 67 1.18 21.40 -8.42
C GLU A 67 1.08 20.11 -7.60
N LEU A 68 1.91 19.96 -6.56
CA LEU A 68 2.04 18.73 -5.79
C LEU A 68 2.02 18.99 -4.29
N THR A 69 1.45 18.06 -3.53
CA THR A 69 1.63 17.98 -2.07
C THR A 69 2.36 16.69 -1.75
N PHE A 70 3.35 16.75 -0.85
CA PHE A 70 4.02 15.58 -0.32
C PHE A 70 3.93 15.57 1.21
N ASP A 71 3.95 14.38 1.77
CA ASP A 71 3.80 14.11 3.19
C ASP A 71 4.87 13.11 3.61
N ILE A 72 5.72 13.52 4.54
CA ILE A 72 6.83 12.75 5.08
C ILE A 72 6.51 12.39 6.52
N THR A 73 6.45 11.11 6.82
CA THR A 73 6.34 10.61 8.19
C THR A 73 7.66 9.96 8.60
N ALA A 74 8.16 10.30 9.79
CA ALA A 74 9.46 9.81 10.28
C ALA A 74 9.47 8.31 10.67
N ARG A 75 8.29 7.68 10.71
CA ARG A 75 8.07 6.27 11.08
C ARG A 75 7.92 5.39 9.83
N GLY A 76 8.89 4.50 9.61
CA GLY A 76 8.95 3.58 8.47
C GLY A 76 8.65 2.12 8.83
N LYS A 77 8.94 1.19 7.92
CA LYS A 77 8.66 -0.26 8.10
C LYS A 77 9.31 -0.90 9.33
N ARG A 78 10.37 -0.28 9.88
CA ARG A 78 11.11 -0.77 11.05
C ARG A 78 10.54 -0.26 12.38
N ASP A 79 9.76 0.80 12.34
CA ASP A 79 9.19 1.48 13.51
C ASP A 79 7.84 2.11 13.11
N PRO A 80 6.81 1.29 12.82
CA PRO A 80 5.48 1.81 12.51
C PRO A 80 4.85 2.51 13.73
N PRO A 81 3.79 3.32 13.54
CA PRO A 81 3.03 3.88 14.66
C PRO A 81 2.53 2.78 15.61
N ASP A 82 2.57 3.05 16.91
CA ASP A 82 2.12 2.12 17.95
C ASP A 82 0.62 1.80 17.79
N GLU A 83 -0.18 2.84 17.54
CA GLU A 83 -1.59 2.72 17.15
C GLU A 83 -1.71 2.85 15.63
N PRO A 84 -2.09 1.77 14.91
CA PRO A 84 -2.20 1.84 13.47
C PRO A 84 -3.46 2.62 13.06
N ASP A 85 -3.33 3.37 11.97
CA ASP A 85 -4.42 4.12 11.35
C ASP A 85 -5.59 3.25 10.84
N GLY A 86 -5.37 1.93 10.76
CA GLY A 86 -6.36 0.92 10.46
C GLY A 86 -5.76 -0.47 10.71
N GLU A 87 -6.59 -1.39 11.20
CA GLU A 87 -6.20 -2.78 11.48
C GLU A 87 -6.81 -3.73 10.44
N TYR A 88 -6.06 -4.00 9.37
CA TYR A 88 -6.48 -4.94 8.31
C TYR A 88 -5.86 -6.32 8.50
N PHE A 89 -4.67 -6.40 9.10
CA PHE A 89 -3.93 -7.65 9.30
C PHE A 89 -3.65 -7.87 10.80
N ARG A 90 -4.03 -9.04 11.33
CA ARG A 90 -3.57 -9.47 12.66
C ARG A 90 -2.14 -9.98 12.53
N THR A 91 -1.18 -9.22 13.03
CA THR A 91 0.24 -9.53 12.84
C THR A 91 1.15 -8.81 13.83
N ASP A 92 2.24 -9.48 14.20
CA ASP A 92 3.37 -8.90 14.93
C ASP A 92 4.48 -8.40 14.01
N ASP A 93 4.36 -8.63 12.70
CA ASP A 93 5.31 -8.15 11.71
C ASP A 93 5.20 -6.62 11.55
N PRO A 94 6.27 -5.84 11.85
CA PRO A 94 6.25 -4.40 11.74
C PRO A 94 6.07 -3.91 10.29
N GLU A 95 6.50 -4.67 9.28
CA GLU A 95 6.30 -4.32 7.87
C GLU A 95 4.80 -4.41 7.51
N LEU A 96 4.11 -5.44 7.97
CA LEU A 96 2.66 -5.57 7.74
C LEU A 96 1.85 -4.56 8.56
N ARG A 97 2.28 -4.22 9.78
CA ARG A 97 1.69 -3.11 10.55
C ARG A 97 1.84 -1.77 9.84
N ALA A 98 3.01 -1.50 9.26
CA ALA A 98 3.25 -0.29 8.46
C ALA A 98 2.34 -0.23 7.21
N LEU A 99 2.15 -1.36 6.51
CA LEU A 99 1.21 -1.44 5.40
C LEU A 99 -0.23 -1.19 5.87
N SER A 100 -0.66 -1.83 6.96
CA SER A 100 -2.02 -1.68 7.52
C SER A 100 -2.33 -0.23 7.87
N SER A 101 -1.41 0.44 8.57
CA SER A 101 -1.51 1.88 8.87
C SER A 101 -1.53 2.73 7.59
N THR A 102 -0.72 2.42 6.59
CA THR A 102 -0.74 3.13 5.30
C THR A 102 -2.08 2.99 4.58
N LEU A 103 -2.66 1.79 4.55
CA LEU A 103 -3.98 1.54 3.99
C LEU A 103 -5.06 2.33 4.74
N GLY A 104 -4.99 2.40 6.07
CA GLY A 104 -5.94 3.15 6.89
C GLY A 104 -5.91 4.65 6.58
N ARG A 105 -4.70 5.22 6.37
CA ARG A 105 -4.57 6.61 5.92
C ARG A 105 -5.18 6.84 4.54
N LEU A 106 -5.00 5.92 3.60
CA LEU A 106 -5.56 6.01 2.25
C LEU A 106 -7.09 5.89 2.27
N GLU A 107 -7.64 4.98 3.06
CA GLU A 107 -9.08 4.85 3.24
C GLU A 107 -9.70 6.13 3.82
N ARG A 108 -9.12 6.71 4.88
CA ARG A 108 -9.60 7.98 5.44
C ARG A 108 -9.45 9.16 4.49
N ARG A 109 -8.49 9.11 3.57
CA ARG A 109 -8.36 10.08 2.47
C ARG A 109 -9.38 9.84 1.35
N GLY A 110 -10.18 8.78 1.42
CA GLY A 110 -11.28 8.46 0.49
C GLY A 110 -10.82 7.81 -0.81
N TYR A 111 -9.72 7.05 -0.81
CA TYR A 111 -9.32 6.27 -1.98
C TYR A 111 -10.17 4.99 -2.09
N ASP A 112 -10.61 4.68 -3.30
CA ASP A 112 -11.49 3.55 -3.59
C ASP A 112 -10.70 2.29 -3.91
N ILE A 113 -9.52 2.44 -4.53
CA ILE A 113 -8.68 1.36 -5.04
C ILE A 113 -7.22 1.63 -4.65
N VAL A 114 -6.53 0.63 -4.12
CA VAL A 114 -5.10 0.69 -3.82
C VAL A 114 -4.35 -0.44 -4.52
N VAL A 115 -3.32 -0.08 -5.27
CA VAL A 115 -2.39 -1.03 -5.91
C VAL A 115 -1.09 -1.06 -5.11
N VAL A 116 -0.78 -2.22 -4.52
CA VAL A 116 0.42 -2.43 -3.70
C VAL A 116 1.49 -3.13 -4.53
N GLU A 117 2.67 -2.54 -4.69
CA GLU A 117 3.84 -3.18 -5.27
C GLU A 117 4.77 -3.66 -4.13
N GLY A 118 4.91 -4.97 -3.95
CA GLY A 118 5.70 -5.56 -2.87
C GLY A 118 4.84 -6.10 -1.73
N PHE A 119 5.35 -6.08 -0.49
CA PHE A 119 4.66 -6.65 0.69
C PHE A 119 4.11 -8.05 0.45
N SER A 120 4.89 -8.94 -0.17
CA SER A 120 4.34 -10.20 -0.68
C SER A 120 3.84 -11.18 0.37
N ALA A 121 4.22 -11.00 1.64
CA ALA A 121 3.68 -11.76 2.75
C ALA A 121 2.31 -11.25 3.24
N ALA A 122 1.86 -10.09 2.75
CA ALA A 122 0.56 -9.54 3.12
C ALA A 122 -0.57 -10.45 2.60
N PRO A 123 -1.60 -10.70 3.42
CA PRO A 123 -2.76 -11.50 3.01
C PRO A 123 -3.72 -10.68 2.16
N LEU A 124 -3.25 -10.27 0.98
CA LEU A 124 -3.99 -9.45 0.01
C LEU A 124 -4.21 -10.24 -1.29
N PRO A 125 -5.34 -10.02 -2.00
CA PRO A 125 -5.49 -10.47 -3.37
C PRO A 125 -4.28 -10.06 -4.21
N THR A 126 -3.65 -11.01 -4.88
CA THR A 126 -2.34 -10.82 -5.50
C THR A 126 -2.34 -11.18 -6.98
N ILE A 127 -1.81 -10.29 -7.80
CA ILE A 127 -1.45 -10.55 -9.19
C ILE A 127 0.02 -10.95 -9.23
N LEU A 128 0.32 -12.15 -9.74
CA LEU A 128 1.70 -12.61 -9.92
C LEU A 128 2.30 -12.05 -11.20
N VAL A 129 3.51 -11.51 -11.13
CA VAL A 129 4.20 -10.92 -12.28
C VAL A 129 5.56 -11.59 -12.49
N GLY A 130 5.70 -12.28 -13.62
CA GLY A 130 6.86 -13.12 -13.93
C GLY A 130 6.81 -14.47 -13.20
N ASP A 131 7.96 -15.15 -13.14
CA ASP A 131 8.07 -16.48 -12.55
C ASP A 131 8.19 -16.39 -11.02
N ARG A 132 7.04 -16.34 -10.34
CA ARG A 132 6.94 -16.44 -8.89
C ARG A 132 6.05 -17.60 -8.50
N ASP A 133 6.50 -18.36 -7.51
CA ASP A 133 5.70 -19.41 -6.88
C ASP A 133 4.44 -18.82 -6.22
N PRO A 134 3.23 -19.27 -6.61
CA PRO A 134 1.98 -18.91 -5.94
C PRO A 134 1.97 -19.21 -4.44
N GLU A 135 2.70 -20.22 -3.98
CA GLU A 135 2.77 -20.56 -2.54
C GLU A 135 3.64 -19.57 -1.75
N ALA A 136 4.43 -18.74 -2.44
CA ALA A 136 5.32 -17.75 -1.84
C ALA A 136 4.65 -16.38 -1.60
N VAL A 137 3.34 -16.26 -1.76
CA VAL A 137 2.57 -15.04 -1.44
C VAL A 137 1.59 -15.30 -0.29
N GLY A 138 1.35 -14.28 0.53
CA GLY A 138 0.54 -14.41 1.75
C GLY A 138 -0.98 -14.40 1.51
N GLY A 139 -1.43 -14.05 0.31
CA GLY A 139 -2.84 -13.94 -0.03
C GLY A 139 -3.22 -14.73 -1.29
N GLU A 140 -4.52 -14.72 -1.62
CA GLU A 140 -5.06 -15.41 -2.78
C GLU A 140 -4.49 -14.83 -4.08
N VAL A 141 -4.08 -15.72 -5.00
CA VAL A 141 -3.67 -15.31 -6.36
C VAL A 141 -4.92 -15.12 -7.21
N VAL A 142 -5.18 -13.88 -7.61
CA VAL A 142 -6.38 -13.50 -8.38
C VAL A 142 -6.11 -13.28 -9.86
N GLY A 143 -4.86 -13.28 -10.29
CA GLY A 143 -4.50 -13.16 -11.70
C GLY A 143 -2.99 -13.21 -11.95
N ARG A 144 -2.60 -13.17 -13.22
CA ARG A 144 -1.21 -13.10 -13.66
C ARG A 144 -0.98 -11.90 -14.55
N GLY A 145 0.16 -11.23 -14.40
CA GLY A 145 0.52 -10.05 -15.18
C GLY A 145 0.71 -10.27 -16.68
N SER A 146 0.65 -11.53 -17.15
CA SER A 146 0.63 -11.93 -18.56
C SER A 146 -0.78 -11.95 -19.17
N GLU A 147 -1.82 -11.83 -18.37
CA GLU A 147 -3.22 -11.80 -18.81
C GLU A 147 -3.56 -10.45 -19.50
N ASP A 148 -4.71 -10.39 -20.15
CA ASP A 148 -5.16 -9.16 -20.80
C ASP A 148 -5.39 -8.06 -19.75
N LEU A 149 -5.04 -6.82 -20.10
CA LEU A 149 -5.16 -5.69 -19.19
C LEU A 149 -6.62 -5.43 -18.79
N ALA A 150 -7.58 -5.65 -19.70
CA ALA A 150 -9.00 -5.47 -19.41
C ALA A 150 -9.50 -6.50 -18.38
N ASP A 151 -9.09 -7.76 -18.51
CA ASP A 151 -9.46 -8.84 -17.59
C ASP A 151 -8.89 -8.58 -16.19
N LEU A 152 -7.65 -8.10 -16.09
CA LEU A 152 -7.04 -7.71 -14.82
C LEU A 152 -7.77 -6.52 -14.17
N VAL A 153 -8.20 -5.53 -14.96
CA VAL A 153 -8.99 -4.39 -14.45
C VAL A 153 -10.34 -4.86 -13.93
N GLU A 154 -11.06 -5.71 -14.68
CA GLU A 154 -12.33 -6.28 -14.23
C GLU A 154 -12.17 -7.06 -12.94
N THR A 155 -11.14 -7.91 -12.86
CA THR A 155 -10.79 -8.67 -11.65
C THR A 155 -10.60 -7.74 -10.45
N ILE A 156 -9.80 -6.67 -10.58
CA ILE A 156 -9.52 -5.74 -9.49
C ILE A 156 -10.79 -4.98 -9.06
N LEU A 157 -11.62 -4.54 -10.00
CA LEU A 157 -12.87 -3.84 -9.71
C LEU A 157 -13.94 -4.77 -9.09
N GLY A 158 -13.86 -6.06 -9.40
CA GLY A 158 -14.71 -7.11 -8.83
C GLY A 158 -14.31 -7.59 -7.44
N LEU A 159 -13.14 -7.20 -6.93
CA LEU A 159 -12.70 -7.57 -5.58
C LEU A 159 -13.66 -7.02 -4.51
N ASP A 160 -13.87 -7.84 -3.48
CA ASP A 160 -14.55 -7.39 -2.27
C ASP A 160 -13.74 -6.28 -1.58
N PRO A 161 -14.42 -5.27 -1.00
CA PRO A 161 -13.74 -4.24 -0.22
C PRO A 161 -12.96 -4.85 0.95
N LEU A 162 -11.72 -4.41 1.13
CA LEU A 162 -10.94 -4.74 2.31
C LEU A 162 -11.58 -4.08 3.53
N ALA A 163 -12.00 -4.88 4.50
CA ALA A 163 -12.65 -4.41 5.71
C ALA A 163 -11.63 -4.23 6.85
N THR A 164 -11.77 -3.12 7.59
CA THR A 164 -11.08 -2.95 8.88
C THR A 164 -11.64 -3.93 9.90
N ARG A 165 -10.76 -4.53 10.69
CA ARG A 165 -11.16 -5.25 11.90
C ARG A 165 -11.49 -4.20 12.94
N VAL A 166 -12.75 -3.76 13.00
CA VAL A 166 -13.23 -3.05 14.20
C VAL A 166 -13.24 -4.10 15.30
N GLU A 167 -12.53 -3.85 16.41
CA GLU A 167 -12.65 -4.69 17.60
C GLU A 167 -14.14 -4.85 17.92
N SER A 168 -14.65 -6.07 17.79
CA SER A 168 -15.83 -6.45 18.54
C SER A 168 -15.41 -6.31 19.99
N SER A 169 -15.78 -5.19 20.63
CA SER A 169 -15.67 -5.07 22.08
C SER A 169 -16.32 -6.30 22.66
N ASP A 170 -15.54 -7.12 23.36
CA ASP A 170 -16.07 -8.18 24.22
C ASP A 170 -16.95 -7.51 25.28
N ALA A 171 -18.21 -7.31 24.93
CA ALA A 171 -19.30 -7.12 25.84
C ALA A 171 -19.80 -8.51 26.25
N ASP A 172 -18.93 -9.30 26.88
CA ASP A 172 -19.35 -10.38 27.76
C ASP A 172 -18.15 -10.87 28.58
N GLU A 173 -18.03 -10.39 29.81
CA GLU A 173 -18.03 -11.33 30.93
C GLU A 173 -18.43 -10.58 32.21
N SER A 174 -19.45 -11.15 32.84
CA SER A 174 -20.22 -10.68 33.99
C SER A 174 -19.56 -11.04 35.31
#